data_AF-A0A8H7K374-F1
#
_entry.id   AF-A0A8H7K374-F1
#
_cell.length_a   1.000
_cell.length_b   1.000
_cell.length_c   1.000
_cell.angle_alpha   90.00
_cell.angle_beta   90.00
_cell.angle_gamma   90.00
#
_symmetry.space_group_name_H-M   'P 1'
#
loop_
_entity.id
_entity.type
_entity.pdbx_description
1 polymer ?
#
loop_
_entity_poly.entity_id
_entity_poly.type
_entity_poly.pdbx_seq_one_letter_code
_entity_poly.pdbx_strand_id
1 'polypeptide(L)'
;MIPLGMLKYVNAYFGIFLTGAGINGLLNPIHMGQLFGVKEVSNEMAVFVPAFGGRTLAAGVALWWMILAGNRRAIGIFMTSWAIAGIADTYLLLSYKGEVDSVWIHIMNTCILLVGGVSQLHS
;
A
#
# COMPACT_ATOMS: atom_id res chain seq x y z
N MET A 1 -11.97 4.13 17.74
CA MET A 1 -12.83 3.26 16.91
C MET A 1 -13.26 4.08 15.70
N ILE A 2 -12.97 3.64 14.47
CA ILE A 2 -13.29 4.41 13.26
C ILE A 2 -14.79 4.27 12.94
N PRO A 3 -15.54 5.35 12.68
CA PRO A 3 -16.95 5.27 12.30
C PRO A 3 -17.16 4.41 11.04
N LEU A 4 -18.23 3.60 11.00
CA LEU A 4 -18.53 2.73 9.85
C LEU A 4 -18.54 3.48 8.50
N GLY A 5 -19.11 4.69 8.48
CA GLY A 5 -19.13 5.53 7.28
C GLY A 5 -17.72 5.90 6.80
N MET A 6 -16.78 6.09 7.72
CA MET A 6 -15.39 6.42 7.43
C MET A 6 -14.60 5.23 6.89
N LEU A 7 -14.90 4.00 7.35
CA LEU A 7 -14.23 2.79 6.87
C LEU A 7 -14.41 2.56 5.36
N LYS A 8 -15.58 2.91 4.80
CA LYS A 8 -15.82 2.81 3.35
C LYS A 8 -14.83 3.66 2.56
N TYR A 9 -14.59 4.88 3.01
CA TYR A 9 -13.63 5.79 2.36
C TYR A 9 -12.19 5.32 2.52
N VAL A 10 -11.84 4.75 3.68
CA VAL A 10 -10.50 4.17 3.90
C VAL A 10 -10.26 3.01 2.93
N ASN A 11 -11.20 2.07 2.80
CA ASN A 11 -11.00 0.95 1.87
C ASN A 11 -10.92 1.43 0.42
N ALA A 12 -11.79 2.37 0.03
CA ALA A 12 -11.77 2.93 -1.31
C ALA A 12 -10.45 3.66 -1.60
N TYR A 13 -9.94 4.44 -0.64
CA TYR A 13 -8.64 5.09 -0.73
C TYR A 13 -7.53 4.07 -1.00
N PHE A 14 -7.44 2.99 -0.21
CA PHE A 14 -6.43 1.95 -0.43
C PHE A 14 -6.65 1.17 -1.73
N GLY A 15 -7.90 0.93 -2.13
CA GLY A 15 -8.22 0.31 -3.41
C GLY A 15 -7.70 1.14 -4.59
N ILE A 16 -7.96 2.45 -4.59
CA ILE A 16 -7.45 3.39 -5.59
C ILE A 16 -5.92 3.45 -5.52
N PHE A 17 -5.36 3.65 -4.33
CA PHE A 17 -3.93 3.82 -4.12
C PHE A 17 -3.14 2.61 -4.61
N LEU A 18 -3.50 1.39 -4.18
CA LEU A 18 -2.81 0.15 -4.58
C LEU A 18 -2.96 -0.12 -6.09
N THR A 19 -4.15 0.11 -6.65
CA THR A 19 -4.37 -0.08 -8.08
C THR A 19 -3.55 0.90 -8.91
N GLY A 20 -3.61 2.20 -8.56
CA GLY A 20 -2.88 3.26 -9.26
C GLY A 20 -1.36 3.11 -9.11
N ALA A 21 -0.87 2.84 -7.90
CA ALA A 21 0.53 2.55 -7.64
C ALA A 21 1.02 1.32 -8.42
N GLY A 22 0.20 0.27 -8.48
CA GLY A 22 0.51 -0.93 -9.23
C GLY A 22 0.61 -0.71 -10.74
N ILE A 23 -0.37 0.01 -11.32
CA ILE A 23 -0.34 0.40 -12.74
C ILE A 23 0.89 1.26 -13.03
N ASN A 24 1.16 2.27 -12.18
CA ASN A 24 2.31 3.14 -12.38
C ASN A 24 3.64 2.39 -12.25
N GLY A 25 3.76 1.44 -11.32
CA GLY A 25 4.95 0.58 -11.20
C GLY A 25 5.21 -0.30 -12.41
N LEU A 26 4.16 -0.73 -13.12
CA LEU A 26 4.28 -1.51 -14.36
C LEU A 26 4.66 -0.62 -15.56
N LEU A 27 4.08 0.57 -15.66
CA LEU A 27 4.23 1.44 -16.83
C LEU A 27 5.42 2.41 -16.72
N ASN A 28 5.72 2.89 -15.51
CA ASN A 28 6.78 3.87 -15.25
C ASN A 28 7.58 3.48 -13.99
N PRO A 29 8.42 2.43 -14.06
CA PRO A 29 9.12 1.89 -12.90
C PRO A 29 10.06 2.89 -12.21
N ILE A 30 10.75 3.75 -12.97
CA ILE A 30 11.64 4.78 -12.41
C ILE A 30 10.83 5.79 -11.59
N HIS A 31 9.75 6.32 -12.18
CA HIS A 31 8.86 7.26 -11.51
C HIS A 31 8.23 6.64 -10.26
N MET A 32 7.82 5.38 -10.32
CA MET A 32 7.27 4.70 -9.16
C MET A 32 8.30 4.53 -8.04
N GLY A 33 9.55 4.20 -8.35
CA GLY A 33 10.63 4.15 -7.36
C GLY A 33 10.84 5.49 -6.64
N GLN A 34 10.74 6.60 -7.38
CA GLN A 34 10.80 7.95 -6.81
C GLN A 34 9.61 8.24 -5.90
N LEU A 35 8.39 7.87 -6.30
CA LEU A 35 7.19 7.98 -5.44
C LEU A 35 7.27 7.11 -4.19
N PHE A 36 7.94 5.95 -4.28
CA PHE A 36 8.23 5.11 -3.12
C PHE A 36 9.25 5.74 -2.16
N GLY A 37 9.97 6.77 -2.60
CA GLY A 37 10.86 7.58 -1.77
C GLY A 37 12.31 7.58 -2.20
N VAL A 38 12.70 6.83 -3.22
CA VAL A 38 14.09 6.70 -3.64
C VAL A 38 14.48 7.93 -4.46
N LYS A 39 15.48 8.70 -3.99
CA LYS A 39 15.89 9.96 -4.66
C LYS A 39 16.41 9.73 -6.06
N GLU A 40 17.31 8.76 -6.21
CA GLU A 40 17.91 8.39 -7.49
C GLU A 40 17.62 6.92 -7.78
N VAL A 41 16.79 6.66 -8.78
CA VAL A 41 16.46 5.29 -9.21
C VAL A 41 17.26 4.99 -10.47
N SER A 42 18.25 4.11 -10.35
CA SER A 42 19.00 3.63 -11.51
C SER A 42 18.15 2.69 -12.37
N ASN A 43 18.52 2.53 -13.65
CA ASN A 43 17.87 1.56 -14.54
C ASN A 43 17.98 0.13 -14.01
N GLU A 44 19.08 -0.20 -13.34
CA GLU A 44 19.33 -1.52 -12.74
C GLU A 44 18.39 -1.77 -11.54
N MET A 45 18.17 -0.76 -10.70
CA MET A 45 17.20 -0.83 -9.60
C MET A 45 15.76 -0.91 -10.12
N ALA A 46 15.47 -0.22 -11.22
CA ALA A 46 14.14 -0.17 -11.81
C ALA A 46 13.66 -1.53 -12.34
N VAL A 47 14.56 -2.49 -12.60
CA VAL A 47 14.21 -3.83 -13.13
C VAL A 47 13.25 -4.59 -12.21
N PHE A 48 13.34 -4.38 -10.89
CA PHE A 48 12.47 -5.06 -9.94
C PHE A 48 11.12 -4.34 -9.75
N VAL A 49 11.02 -3.06 -10.09
CA VAL A 49 9.84 -2.23 -9.82
C VAL A 49 8.58 -2.74 -10.53
N PRO A 50 8.60 -3.30 -11.76
CA PRO A 50 7.42 -3.92 -12.36
C PRO A 50 6.88 -5.10 -11.55
N ALA A 51 7.75 -5.92 -10.93
CA ALA A 51 7.29 -7.01 -10.06
C ALA A 51 6.62 -6.44 -8.79
N PHE A 52 7.19 -5.38 -8.21
CA PHE A 52 6.57 -4.59 -7.14
C PHE A 52 5.24 -3.96 -7.57
N GLY A 53 5.14 -3.47 -8.80
CA GLY A 53 3.91 -2.93 -9.38
C GLY A 53 2.84 -4.00 -9.53
N GLY A 54 3.19 -5.16 -10.08
CA GLY A 54 2.29 -6.29 -10.26
C GLY A 54 1.68 -6.79 -8.95
N ARG A 55 2.49 -7.00 -7.90
CA ARG A 55 1.98 -7.40 -6.57
C ARG A 55 1.03 -6.35 -5.98
N THR A 56 1.33 -5.07 -6.20
CA THR A 56 0.57 -3.94 -5.63
C THR A 56 -0.76 -3.77 -6.37
N LEU A 57 -0.76 -3.95 -7.69
CA LEU A 57 -1.96 -4.00 -8.52
C LEU A 57 -2.87 -5.16 -8.10
N ALA A 58 -2.30 -6.36 -7.96
CA ALA A 58 -3.05 -7.55 -7.52
C ALA A 58 -3.71 -7.32 -6.15
N ALA A 59 -2.99 -6.70 -5.22
CA ALA A 59 -3.50 -6.32 -3.91
C ALA A 59 -4.66 -5.31 -4.00
N GLY A 60 -4.53 -4.28 -4.84
CA GLY A 60 -5.61 -3.31 -5.08
C GLY A 60 -6.86 -3.95 -5.69
N VAL A 61 -6.69 -4.80 -6.70
CA VAL A 61 -7.79 -5.53 -7.35
C VAL A 61 -8.47 -6.49 -6.36
N ALA A 62 -7.70 -7.23 -5.56
CA ALA A 62 -8.26 -8.10 -4.52
C ALA A 62 -9.11 -7.30 -3.51
N LEU A 63 -8.61 -6.15 -3.06
CA LEU A 63 -9.34 -5.27 -2.15
C LEU A 63 -10.65 -4.77 -2.77
N TRP A 64 -10.65 -4.40 -4.05
CA TRP A 64 -11.88 -4.03 -4.76
C TRP A 64 -12.90 -5.17 -4.82
N TRP A 65 -12.46 -6.40 -5.11
CA TRP A 65 -13.36 -7.55 -5.08
C TRP A 65 -13.98 -7.76 -3.70
N MET A 66 -13.20 -7.62 -2.63
CA MET A 66 -13.71 -7.75 -1.26
C MET A 66 -14.68 -6.62 -0.89
N ILE A 67 -14.44 -5.38 -1.36
CA ILE A 67 -15.35 -4.24 -1.21
C ILE A 67 -16.68 -4.53 -1.93
N LEU A 68 -16.63 -4.96 -3.19
CA LEU A 68 -17.81 -5.24 -4.00
C LEU A 68 -18.63 -6.41 -3.45
N ALA A 69 -17.95 -7.43 -2.90
CA ALA A 69 -18.59 -8.55 -2.22
C ALA A 69 -19.16 -8.18 -0.83
N GLY A 70 -18.88 -6.98 -0.30
CA GLY A 70 -19.31 -6.55 1.02
C GLY A 70 -18.68 -7.33 2.18
N ASN A 71 -17.61 -8.09 1.94
CA ASN A 71 -17.01 -8.97 2.95
C ASN A 71 -16.03 -8.21 3.85
N ARG A 72 -16.57 -7.53 4.85
CA ARG A 72 -15.80 -6.68 5.78
C ARG A 72 -14.72 -7.44 6.53
N ARG A 73 -15.00 -8.68 6.94
CA ARG A 73 -14.01 -9.52 7.63
C ARG A 73 -12.82 -9.84 6.73
N ALA A 74 -13.07 -10.18 5.46
CA ALA A 74 -12.00 -10.41 4.50
C ALA A 74 -11.16 -9.14 4.26
N ILE A 75 -11.82 -7.97 4.14
CA ILE A 75 -11.12 -6.67 4.06
C ILE A 75 -10.24 -6.45 5.29
N GLY A 76 -10.75 -6.72 6.50
CA GLY A 76 -9.99 -6.57 7.74
C GLY A 76 -8.75 -7.46 7.80
N ILE A 77 -8.90 -8.74 7.46
CA ILE A 77 -7.79 -9.70 7.38
C ILE A 77 -6.77 -9.26 6.34
N PHE A 78 -7.24 -8.83 5.16
CA PHE A 78 -6.37 -8.38 4.09
C PHE A 78 -5.58 -7.13 4.48
N MET A 79 -6.24 -6.09 5.00
CA MET A 79 -5.58 -4.82 5.36
C MET A 79 -4.55 -5.02 6.47
N THR A 80 -4.87 -5.81 7.50
CA THR A 80 -3.92 -6.13 8.58
C THR A 80 -2.74 -6.96 8.09
N SER A 81 -2.97 -7.91 7.18
CA SER A 81 -1.89 -8.68 6.56
C SER A 81 -1.03 -7.82 5.64
N TRP A 82 -1.64 -6.93 4.86
CA TRP A 82 -0.94 -6.03 3.95
C TRP A 82 -0.13 -4.95 4.68
N ALA A 83 -0.50 -4.62 5.92
CA ALA A 83 0.31 -3.75 6.77
C ALA A 83 1.74 -4.29 6.98
N ILE A 84 1.96 -5.60 6.91
CA ILE A 84 3.30 -6.21 6.98
C ILE A 84 4.19 -5.70 5.84
N ALA A 85 3.64 -5.51 4.64
CA ALA A 85 4.37 -4.91 3.53
C ALA A 85 4.77 -3.46 3.86
N GLY A 86 3.86 -2.68 4.45
CA GLY A 86 4.15 -1.32 4.90
C GLY A 86 5.22 -1.24 6.00
N ILE A 87 5.25 -2.21 6.92
CA ILE A 87 6.33 -2.35 7.92
C ILE A 87 7.67 -2.63 7.23
N ALA A 88 7.70 -3.54 6.27
CA ALA A 88 8.91 -3.87 5.51
C ALA A 88 9.42 -2.65 4.71
N ASP A 89 8.53 -1.95 4.03
CA ASP A 89 8.85 -0.74 3.27
C ASP A 89 9.39 0.35 4.21
N THR A 90 8.74 0.57 5.37
CA THR A 90 9.20 1.52 6.39
C THR A 90 10.59 1.17 6.92
N TYR A 91 10.83 -0.11 7.23
CA TYR A 91 12.12 -0.59 7.71
C TYR A 91 13.21 -0.35 6.67
N LEU A 92 12.95 -0.69 5.40
CA LEU A 92 13.89 -0.49 4.31
C LEU A 92 14.25 0.99 4.17
N LEU A 93 13.28 1.90 4.18
CA LEU A 93 13.58 3.34 4.09
C LEU A 93 14.36 3.85 5.30
N LEU A 94 14.11 3.32 6.50
CA LEU A 94 14.87 3.66 7.70
C LEU A 94 16.31 3.11 7.69
N SER A 95 16.58 2.07 6.92
CA SER A 95 17.92 1.50 6.74
C SER A 95 18.81 2.32 5.80
N TYR A 96 18.21 3.08 4.87
CA TYR A 96 18.93 3.88 3.86
C TYR A 96 18.74 5.39 4.09
N LYS A 97 18.95 5.85 5.33
CA LYS A 97 18.78 7.27 5.70
C LYS A 97 19.69 8.17 4.85
N GLY A 98 19.09 9.07 4.08
CA GLY A 98 19.80 10.01 3.21
C GLY A 98 19.51 9.81 1.72
N GLU A 99 19.25 8.58 1.31
CA GLU A 99 18.89 8.20 -0.08
C GLU A 99 17.37 8.22 -0.31
N VAL A 100 16.60 8.42 0.76
CA VAL A 100 15.14 8.36 0.75
C VAL A 100 14.47 9.49 1.55
N ASP A 101 13.31 9.97 1.09
CA ASP A 101 12.60 11.13 1.69
C ASP A 101 11.16 10.85 2.16
N SER A 102 10.61 9.66 1.90
CA SER A 102 9.18 9.39 2.09
C SER A 102 8.81 8.56 3.32
N VAL A 103 9.73 8.30 4.26
CA VAL A 103 9.52 7.38 5.41
C VAL A 103 8.17 7.61 6.12
N TRP A 104 7.79 8.87 6.34
CA TRP A 104 6.56 9.22 7.03
C TRP A 104 5.29 8.75 6.32
N ILE A 105 5.25 8.74 4.98
CA ILE A 105 4.06 8.29 4.25
C ILE A 105 3.83 6.79 4.46
N HIS A 106 4.91 6.01 4.56
CA HIS A 106 4.87 4.57 4.78
C HIS A 106 4.45 4.24 6.20
N ILE A 107 4.96 4.98 7.20
CA ILE A 107 4.51 4.88 8.59
C ILE A 107 3.00 5.17 8.67
N MET A 108 2.55 6.28 8.09
CA MET A 108 1.14 6.67 8.11
C MET A 108 0.26 5.62 7.44
N ASN A 109 0.59 5.17 6.23
CA ASN A 109 -0.18 4.17 5.51
C ASN A 109 -0.23 2.84 6.27
N THR A 110 0.87 2.42 6.89
CA THR A 110 0.93 1.23 7.74
C THR A 110 -0.01 1.34 8.92
N CYS A 111 0.00 2.47 9.63
CA CYS A 111 -0.90 2.71 10.75
C CYS A 111 -2.37 2.70 10.31
N ILE A 112 -2.71 3.32 9.17
CA ILE A 112 -4.09 3.33 8.67
C ILE A 112 -4.52 1.92 8.27
N LEU A 113 -3.65 1.12 7.64
CA LEU A 113 -3.93 -0.28 7.31
C LEU A 113 -4.22 -1.11 8.57
N LEU A 114 -3.41 -0.96 9.62
CA LEU A 114 -3.61 -1.66 10.89
C LEU A 114 -4.90 -1.25 11.59
N VAL A 115 -5.11 0.05 11.81
CA VAL A 115 -6.29 0.55 12.54
C VAL A 115 -7.57 0.31 11.72
N GLY A 116 -7.52 0.54 10.41
CA GLY A 116 -8.62 0.28 9.49
C GLY A 116 -8.96 -1.20 9.43
N GLY A 117 -7.95 -2.06 9.30
CA GLY A 117 -8.13 -3.51 9.25
C GLY A 117 -8.71 -4.07 10.55
N VAL A 118 -8.17 -3.68 11.72
CA VAL A 118 -8.71 -4.09 13.03
C VAL A 118 -10.16 -3.60 13.20
N SER A 119 -10.46 -2.36 12.81
CA SER A 119 -11.82 -1.82 12.90
C SER A 119 -12.82 -2.64 12.08
N GLN A 120 -12.41 -3.19 10.94
CA GLN A 120 -13.25 -4.04 10.08
C GLN A 120 -13.52 -5.43 10.67
N LEU A 121 -12.66 -5.92 11.58
CA LEU A 121 -12.85 -7.22 12.24
C LEU A 121 -13.87 -7.15 13.39
N HIS A 122 -14.12 -5.96 13.92
CA HIS A 122 -14.99 -5.72 15.08
C HIS A 122 -16.32 -5.04 14.76
N SER A 123 -16.65 -4.85 13.47
CA SER A 123 -17.87 -4.15 13.04
C SER A 123 -18.67 -4.90 11.99
#